data_AF-A0A933E9L8-F1
#
_entry.id   AF-A0A933E9L8-F1
#
_cell.length_a   1.000
_cell.length_b   1.000
_cell.length_c   1.000
_cell.angle_alpha   90.00
_cell.angle_beta   90.00
_cell.angle_gamma   90.00
#
_symmetry.space_group_name_H-M   'P 1'
#
loop_
_entity.id
_entity.type
_entity.pdbx_description
1 polymer ?
#
loop_
_entity_poly.entity_id
_entity_poly.type
_entity_poly.pdbx_seq_one_letter_code
_entity_poly.pdbx_strand_id
1 'polypeptide(L)'
;MTVWCDVAFTPAEIPIRLVDAKRARGAEAGEVLCAAIDVLRATTTIVSAMGNGCRAIHPVPSPQAGREKAAALRAELGAGQVILGGEQDGRPIPGYDGGNSPLEYTPERVRGKVLVL
;
A
#
# COMPACT_ATOMS: atom_id res chain seq x y z
N MET A 1 -4.23 -8.32 -30.37
CA MET A 1 -3.33 -8.41 -29.20
C MET A 1 -4.04 -9.24 -28.16
N THR A 2 -3.43 -10.33 -27.70
CA THR A 2 -4.03 -11.20 -26.67
C THR A 2 -3.46 -10.79 -25.31
N VAL A 3 -4.34 -10.60 -24.32
CA VAL A 3 -3.95 -10.33 -22.93
C VAL A 3 -4.45 -11.50 -22.09
N TRP A 4 -3.59 -11.97 -21.18
CA TRP A 4 -3.92 -13.03 -20.24
C TRP A 4 -4.05 -12.43 -18.84
N CYS A 5 -5.03 -12.90 -18.08
CA CYS A 5 -5.25 -12.48 -16.71
C CYS A 5 -5.20 -13.72 -15.81
N ASP A 6 -4.29 -13.68 -14.83
CA ASP A 6 -4.17 -14.68 -13.78
C ASP A 6 -4.50 -14.00 -12.43
N VAL A 7 -5.15 -14.74 -11.53
CA VAL A 7 -5.56 -14.22 -10.22
C VAL A 7 -4.81 -14.95 -9.12
N ALA A 8 -4.19 -14.20 -8.21
CA ALA A 8 -3.62 -14.71 -6.97
C ALA A 8 -4.44 -14.17 -5.80
N PHE A 9 -4.96 -15.04 -4.94
CA PHE A 9 -5.73 -14.62 -3.75
C PHE A 9 -4.84 -14.32 -2.55
N THR A 10 -3.61 -14.80 -2.57
CA THR A 10 -2.61 -14.55 -1.54
C THR A 10 -1.26 -14.21 -2.18
N PRO A 11 -0.37 -13.46 -1.48
CA PRO A 11 0.97 -13.20 -1.99
C PRO A 11 1.78 -14.48 -2.28
N ALA A 12 1.51 -15.58 -1.57
CA ALA A 12 2.18 -16.86 -1.77
C ALA A 12 1.89 -17.51 -3.13
N GLU A 13 0.78 -17.14 -3.78
CA GLU A 13 0.42 -17.65 -5.11
C GLU A 13 1.15 -16.90 -6.25
N ILE A 14 1.66 -15.68 -6.00
CA ILE A 14 2.28 -14.85 -7.04
C ILE A 14 3.43 -15.59 -7.75
N PRO A 15 4.39 -16.23 -7.06
CA PRO A 15 5.46 -16.96 -7.74
C PRO A 15 4.94 -18.07 -8.65
N ILE A 16 3.85 -18.75 -8.28
CA ILE A 16 3.23 -19.80 -9.08
C ILE A 16 2.67 -19.21 -10.37
N ARG A 17 1.91 -18.10 -10.28
CA ARG A 17 1.33 -17.43 -11.46
C ARG A 17 2.41 -16.91 -12.42
N LEU A 18 3.53 -16.42 -11.90
CA LEU A 18 4.66 -15.99 -12.72
C LEU A 18 5.33 -17.16 -13.45
N VAL A 19 5.46 -18.31 -12.79
CA VAL A 19 5.97 -19.54 -13.43
C VAL A 19 5.03 -20.02 -14.54
N ASP A 20 3.72 -20.00 -14.30
CA ASP A 20 2.71 -20.38 -15.28
C ASP A 20 2.71 -19.42 -16.48
N ALA A 21 2.79 -18.11 -16.25
CA ALA A 21 2.89 -17.11 -17.30
C ALA A 21 4.13 -17.35 -18.19
N LYS A 22 5.28 -17.64 -17.59
CA LYS A 22 6.50 -17.97 -18.34
C LYS A 22 6.34 -19.27 -19.14
N ARG A 23 5.87 -20.35 -18.52
CA ARG A 23 5.81 -21.68 -19.16
C ARG A 23 4.73 -21.77 -20.23
N ALA A 24 3.54 -21.24 -19.98
CA ALA A 24 2.38 -21.38 -20.87
C ALA A 24 2.29 -20.28 -21.92
N ARG A 25 2.83 -19.09 -21.63
CA ARG A 25 2.62 -17.88 -22.45
C ARG A 25 3.93 -17.25 -22.93
N GLY A 26 5.09 -17.76 -22.48
CA GLY A 26 6.40 -17.24 -22.87
C GLY A 26 6.73 -15.88 -22.28
N ALA A 27 6.08 -15.48 -21.17
CA ALA A 27 6.31 -14.17 -20.55
C ALA A 27 7.73 -14.06 -19.97
N GLU A 28 8.42 -12.97 -20.29
CA GLU A 28 9.73 -12.61 -19.76
C GLU A 28 9.64 -11.60 -18.60
N ALA A 29 10.77 -11.36 -17.94
CA ALA A 29 10.85 -10.40 -16.85
C ALA A 29 10.47 -8.99 -17.34
N GLY A 30 9.54 -8.35 -16.62
CA GLY A 30 9.02 -7.01 -16.97
C GLY A 30 7.83 -7.02 -17.92
N GLU A 31 7.40 -8.18 -18.43
CA GLU A 31 6.22 -8.29 -19.31
C GLU A 31 4.92 -8.56 -18.55
N VAL A 32 5.00 -8.80 -17.23
CA VAL A 32 3.84 -9.05 -16.37
C VAL A 32 3.49 -7.78 -15.58
N LEU A 33 2.27 -7.29 -15.78
CA LEU A 33 1.67 -6.24 -14.96
C LEU A 33 0.93 -6.87 -13.78
N CYS A 34 1.28 -6.47 -12.55
CA CYS A 34 0.59 -6.88 -11.34
C CYS A 34 -0.32 -5.74 -10.83
N ALA A 35 -1.59 -6.06 -10.59
CA ALA A 35 -2.54 -5.17 -9.92
C ALA A 35 -2.92 -5.75 -8.56
N ALA A 36 -2.54 -5.07 -7.47
CA ALA A 36 -2.99 -5.42 -6.13
C ALA A 36 -4.41 -4.87 -5.89
N ILE A 37 -5.31 -5.72 -5.37
CA ILE A 37 -6.70 -5.37 -5.12
C ILE A 37 -7.04 -5.74 -3.67
N ASP A 38 -7.28 -4.73 -2.86
CA ASP A 38 -7.91 -4.85 -1.54
C ASP A 38 -8.89 -3.69 -1.37
N VAL A 39 -10.12 -3.91 -1.82
CA VAL A 39 -11.17 -2.89 -1.84
C VAL A 39 -11.56 -2.49 -0.41
N LEU A 40 -11.51 -3.43 0.54
CA LEU A 40 -11.94 -3.24 1.92
C LEU A 40 -10.78 -3.62 2.88
N ARG A 41 -9.78 -2.76 3.06
CA ARG A 41 -9.77 -1.33 2.69
C ARG A 41 -8.44 -0.78 2.16
N ALA A 42 -7.36 -1.55 2.15
CA ALA A 42 -6.03 -0.99 1.97
C ALA A 42 -5.88 -0.23 0.63
N THR A 43 -6.23 -0.84 -0.50
CA THR A 43 -6.04 -0.18 -1.81
C THR A 43 -6.99 1.01 -2.01
N THR A 44 -8.20 0.95 -1.45
CA THR A 44 -9.13 2.10 -1.46
C THR A 44 -8.58 3.26 -0.65
N THR A 45 -7.99 2.98 0.53
CA THR A 45 -7.33 3.99 1.37
C THR A 45 -6.13 4.62 0.64
N ILE A 46 -5.28 3.79 0.02
CA ILE A 46 -4.11 4.23 -0.75
C ILE A 46 -4.52 5.17 -1.89
N VAL A 47 -5.47 4.74 -2.72
CA VAL A 47 -5.94 5.55 -3.86
C VAL A 47 -6.59 6.85 -3.39
N SER A 48 -7.35 6.82 -2.30
CA SER A 48 -7.99 8.02 -1.74
C SER A 48 -6.95 9.02 -1.21
N ALA A 49 -5.94 8.55 -0.46
CA ALA A 49 -4.87 9.42 0.04
C ALA A 49 -4.05 10.03 -1.11
N MET A 50 -3.67 9.23 -2.10
CA MET A 50 -2.96 9.71 -3.30
C MET A 50 -3.79 10.72 -4.10
N GLY A 51 -5.07 10.44 -4.33
CA GLY A 51 -6.00 11.35 -5.01
C GLY A 51 -6.17 12.69 -4.28
N ASN A 52 -6.03 12.69 -2.95
CA ASN A 52 -6.07 13.90 -2.12
C ASN A 52 -4.71 14.64 -2.03
N GLY A 53 -3.69 14.19 -2.77
CA GLY A 53 -2.40 14.86 -2.90
C GLY A 53 -1.34 14.37 -1.92
N CYS A 54 -1.48 13.17 -1.35
CA CYS A 54 -0.40 12.52 -0.60
C CYS A 54 0.84 12.38 -1.49
N ARG A 55 2.01 12.73 -0.94
CA ARG A 55 3.28 12.75 -1.68
C ARG A 55 3.78 11.33 -2.01
N ALA A 56 3.67 10.43 -1.05
CA ALA A 56 4.09 9.04 -1.21
C ALA A 56 3.42 8.15 -0.16
N ILE A 57 3.28 6.87 -0.51
CA ILE A 57 2.79 5.81 0.37
C ILE A 57 3.93 4.83 0.63
N HIS A 58 4.17 4.48 1.89
CA HIS A 58 5.04 3.39 2.29
C HIS A 58 4.21 2.27 2.94
N PRO A 59 3.82 1.24 2.16
CA PRO A 59 3.19 0.07 2.74
C PRO A 59 4.18 -0.68 3.65
N VAL A 60 3.75 -1.09 4.84
CA VAL A 60 4.55 -1.82 5.82
C VAL A 60 3.86 -3.11 6.27
N PRO A 61 4.61 -4.18 6.57
CA PRO A 61 4.01 -5.49 6.83
C PRO A 61 3.49 -5.66 8.27
N SER A 62 3.79 -4.73 9.19
CA SER A 62 3.42 -4.87 10.59
C SER A 62 3.40 -3.53 11.33
N PRO A 63 2.71 -3.46 12.49
CA PRO A 63 2.72 -2.27 13.32
C PRO A 63 4.11 -1.83 13.78
N GLN A 64 5.01 -2.80 14.01
CA GLN A 64 6.39 -2.51 14.43
C GLN A 64 7.18 -1.88 13.29
N ALA A 65 7.11 -2.46 12.08
CA ALA A 65 7.76 -1.90 10.89
C ALA A 65 7.21 -0.51 10.56
N GLY A 66 5.92 -0.27 10.77
CA GLY A 66 5.30 1.05 10.61
C GLY A 66 5.86 2.10 11.57
N ARG A 67 6.01 1.76 12.85
CA ARG A 67 6.61 2.66 13.85
C ARG A 67 8.06 3.00 13.48
N GLU A 68 8.86 2.00 13.11
CA GLU A 68 10.26 2.19 12.70
C GLU A 68 10.37 3.06 11.46
N LYS A 69 9.59 2.75 10.42
CA LYS A 69 9.60 3.51 9.15
C LYS A 69 9.14 4.96 9.35
N ALA A 70 8.09 5.18 10.14
CA ALA A 70 7.61 6.52 10.44
C ALA A 70 8.64 7.30 11.27
N ALA A 71 9.28 6.69 12.26
CA ALA A 71 10.32 7.35 13.05
C ALA A 71 11.50 7.80 12.17
N ALA A 72 11.99 6.92 11.28
CA ALA A 72 13.06 7.24 10.35
C ALA A 72 12.70 8.40 9.42
N LEU A 73 11.52 8.34 8.79
CA LEU A 73 11.06 9.40 7.88
C LEU A 73 10.80 10.73 8.61
N ARG A 74 10.34 10.69 9.87
CA ARG A 74 10.13 11.91 10.66
C ARG A 74 11.44 12.59 11.04
N ALA A 75 12.50 11.81 11.27
CA ALA A 75 13.84 12.36 11.51
C ALA A 75 14.40 13.05 10.25
N GLU A 76 14.10 12.52 9.07
CA GLU A 76 14.57 13.06 7.79
C GLU A 76 13.73 14.25 7.28
N LEU A 77 12.40 14.15 7.36
CA LEU A 77 11.45 15.07 6.71
C LEU A 77 10.77 16.02 7.70
N GLY A 78 10.86 15.75 9.00
CA GLY A 78 10.14 16.45 10.06
C GLY A 78 8.82 15.77 10.44
N ALA A 79 8.47 15.83 11.73
CA ALA A 79 7.32 15.13 12.29
C ALA A 79 5.98 15.45 11.59
N GLY A 80 5.77 16.71 11.22
CA GLY A 80 4.54 17.16 10.55
C GLY A 80 4.38 16.71 9.09
N GLN A 81 5.40 16.06 8.51
CA GLN A 81 5.42 15.62 7.11
C GLN A 81 5.06 14.13 6.94
N VAL A 82 4.87 13.39 8.04
CA VAL A 82 4.66 11.94 8.02
C VAL A 82 3.44 11.56 8.84
N ILE A 83 2.51 10.87 8.20
CA ILE A 83 1.35 10.26 8.81
C ILE A 83 1.64 8.77 8.96
N LEU A 84 1.46 8.24 10.16
CA LEU A 84 1.44 6.82 10.42
C LEU A 84 -0.02 6.38 10.52
N GLY A 85 -0.49 5.69 9.49
CA GLY A 85 -1.83 5.12 9.39
C GLY A 85 -1.78 3.60 9.42
N GLY A 86 -2.92 2.95 9.65
CA GLY A 86 -2.99 1.49 9.59
C GLY A 86 -4.08 0.90 10.48
N GLU A 87 -4.25 -0.41 10.37
CA GLU A 87 -5.20 -1.15 11.19
C GLU A 87 -4.62 -2.49 11.63
N GLN A 88 -5.19 -3.05 12.69
CA GLN A 88 -5.03 -4.43 13.09
C GLN A 88 -6.41 -4.96 13.48
N ASP A 89 -6.80 -6.12 12.93
CA ASP A 89 -8.10 -6.74 13.14
C ASP A 89 -9.29 -5.81 12.81
N GLY A 90 -9.14 -4.99 11.77
CA GLY A 90 -10.11 -4.00 11.30
C GLY A 90 -10.15 -2.71 12.11
N ARG A 91 -9.31 -2.57 13.16
CA ARG A 91 -9.35 -1.46 14.12
C ARG A 91 -8.11 -0.56 13.99
N PRO A 92 -8.25 0.75 14.24
CA PRO A 92 -7.09 1.64 14.30
C PRO A 92 -6.08 1.19 15.36
N ILE A 93 -4.80 1.30 15.04
CA ILE A 93 -3.72 0.91 15.96
C ILE A 93 -3.51 2.03 16.99
N PRO A 94 -3.45 1.74 18.30
CA PRO A 94 -3.19 2.74 19.33
C PRO A 94 -1.88 3.52 19.10
N GLY A 95 -1.98 4.85 19.16
CA GLY A 95 -0.86 5.77 18.94
C GLY A 95 -0.47 5.97 17.48
N TYR A 96 -1.24 5.45 16.53
CA TYR A 96 -1.15 5.85 15.12
C TYR A 96 -1.93 7.14 14.90
N ASP A 97 -1.55 7.90 13.88
CA ASP A 97 -2.22 9.15 13.57
C ASP A 97 -3.62 8.87 13.00
N GLY A 98 -3.78 7.83 12.17
CA GLY A 98 -5.06 7.45 11.54
C GLY A 98 -5.24 5.94 11.36
N GLY A 99 -6.46 5.54 10.99
CA GLY A 99 -6.84 4.15 10.71
C GLY A 99 -6.65 3.75 9.24
N ASN A 100 -7.31 2.67 8.82
CA ASN A 100 -7.41 2.27 7.41
C ASN A 100 -8.77 2.66 6.79
N SER A 101 -9.35 3.80 7.21
CA SER A 101 -10.56 4.34 6.59
C SER A 101 -10.20 5.38 5.53
N PRO A 102 -10.65 5.21 4.27
CA PRO A 102 -10.38 6.19 3.21
C PRO A 102 -10.82 7.62 3.55
N LEU A 103 -11.91 7.75 4.31
CA LEU A 103 -12.49 9.03 4.72
C LEU A 103 -11.59 9.83 5.67
N GLU A 104 -10.63 9.18 6.33
CA GLU A 104 -9.70 9.85 7.24
C GLU A 104 -8.62 10.67 6.52
N TYR A 105 -8.41 10.41 5.23
CA TYR A 105 -7.27 10.91 4.44
C TYR A 105 -7.64 12.09 3.55
N THR A 106 -8.23 13.15 4.14
CA THR A 106 -8.65 14.36 3.42
C THR A 106 -7.45 15.16 2.87
N PRO A 107 -7.65 16.04 1.87
CA PRO A 107 -6.58 16.89 1.33
C PRO A 107 -5.83 17.70 2.40
N GLU A 108 -6.54 18.28 3.36
CA GLU A 108 -5.95 19.09 4.44
C GLU A 108 -5.00 18.26 5.30
N ARG A 109 -5.32 16.97 5.46
CA ARG A 109 -4.54 16.06 6.28
C ARG A 109 -3.31 15.55 5.54
N VAL A 110 -3.46 15.13 4.27
CA VAL A 110 -2.43 14.35 3.56
C VAL A 110 -1.62 15.11 2.52
N ARG A 111 -2.09 16.27 2.04
CA ARG A 111 -1.46 16.97 0.91
C ARG A 111 0.02 17.26 1.18
N GLY A 112 0.87 16.79 0.27
CA GLY A 112 2.33 16.95 0.35
C GLY A 112 3.01 16.10 1.42
N LYS A 113 2.28 15.33 2.23
CA LYS A 113 2.82 14.48 3.29
C LYS A 113 3.03 13.05 2.81
N VAL A 114 3.86 12.32 3.53
CA VAL A 114 4.08 10.89 3.34
C VAL A 114 3.18 10.10 4.27
N LEU A 115 2.51 9.08 3.75
CA LEU A 115 1.73 8.13 4.54
C LEU A 115 2.51 6.81 4.65
N VAL A 116 2.82 6.40 5.87
CA VAL A 116 3.24 5.04 6.20
C VAL A 116 1.96 4.27 6.55
N LEU A 117 1.66 3.20 5.80
CA LEU A 117 0.41 2.43 5.91
C LEU A 117 0.66 0.96 6.15
#